data_AF-Q2HQL9-F1
#
_entry.id   AF-Q2HQL9-F1
#
_cell.length_a   1.000
_cell.length_b   1.000
_cell.length_c   1.000
_cell.angle_alpha   90.00
_cell.angle_beta   90.00
_cell.angle_gamma   90.00
#
_symmetry.space_group_name_H-M   'P 1'
#
loop_
_entity.id
_entity.type
_entity.pdbx_description
1 polymer ?
#
loop_
_entity_poly.entity_id
_entity_poly.type
_entity_poly.pdbx_seq_one_letter_code
_entity_poly.pdbx_strand_id
1 'polypeptide(L)'
;MHSVGFWHEHSRADRDDHIKINWDNILPGMKSQFDKISAVLQDLQGENYDYKSIMHYDSTAFSRNGRNTIETVENGFTQVIGTAMDLSPLDIVKINKLYSCKTKKKEKVKPATTEEPHQLIPQVVDKNSVDSGEKCVDHFADCPHFAQYCTRASFFFVMKSYCPFTCKHCPGDRKLKKSG
;
A
#
# COMPACT_ATOMS: atom_id res chain seq x y z
N MET A 1 2.74 -3.60 2.32
CA MET A 1 2.98 -4.97 2.84
C MET A 1 4.37 -5.52 2.53
N HIS A 2 5.04 -5.10 1.44
CA HIS A 2 6.40 -5.55 1.14
C HIS A 2 7.39 -5.40 2.30
N SER A 3 7.39 -4.25 2.99
CA SER A 3 8.29 -4.00 4.11
C SER A 3 8.09 -4.95 5.30
N VAL A 4 6.92 -5.56 5.41
CA VAL A 4 6.59 -6.55 6.47
C VAL A 4 6.77 -8.00 5.99
N GLY A 5 7.44 -8.21 4.84
CA GLY A 5 7.89 -9.53 4.39
C GLY A 5 7.01 -10.24 3.36
N PHE A 6 6.02 -9.56 2.77
CA PHE A 6 5.13 -10.17 1.78
C PHE A 6 5.52 -9.79 0.35
N TRP A 7 5.45 -10.78 -0.53
CA TRP A 7 5.58 -10.60 -1.97
C TRP A 7 4.20 -10.39 -2.62
N HIS A 8 4.18 -10.11 -3.92
CA HIS A 8 2.92 -9.99 -4.63
C HIS A 8 2.18 -11.34 -4.67
N GLU A 9 0.85 -11.28 -4.53
CA GLU A 9 0.02 -12.49 -4.49
C GLU A 9 0.10 -13.27 -5.83
N HIS A 10 0.19 -12.57 -6.96
CA HIS A 10 0.37 -13.19 -8.30
C HIS A 10 1.73 -13.86 -8.49
N SER A 11 2.68 -13.64 -7.60
CA SER A 11 4.01 -14.26 -7.65
C SER A 11 4.07 -15.58 -6.89
N ARG A 12 2.94 -16.08 -6.35
CA ARG A 12 2.92 -17.35 -5.62
C ARG A 12 3.34 -18.55 -6.48
N ALA A 13 3.93 -19.56 -5.84
CA ALA A 13 4.32 -20.80 -6.51
C ALA A 13 3.11 -21.55 -7.13
N ASP A 14 1.96 -21.47 -6.48
CA ASP A 14 0.66 -22.06 -6.87
C ASP A 14 -0.22 -21.13 -7.73
N ARG A 15 0.27 -19.95 -8.12
CA ARG A 15 -0.56 -18.93 -8.80
C ARG A 15 -1.21 -19.41 -10.10
N ASP A 16 -0.59 -20.36 -10.81
CA ASP A 16 -1.11 -20.86 -12.09
C ASP A 16 -2.40 -21.70 -11.92
N ASP A 17 -2.78 -22.09 -10.70
CA ASP A 17 -4.07 -22.72 -10.39
C ASP A 17 -5.22 -21.70 -10.21
N HIS A 18 -4.87 -20.41 -10.06
CA HIS A 18 -5.79 -19.33 -9.71
C HIS A 18 -5.86 -18.24 -10.77
N ILE A 19 -4.76 -18.01 -11.47
CA ILE A 19 -4.66 -16.98 -12.50
C ILE A 19 -3.93 -17.49 -13.74
N LYS A 20 -4.20 -16.85 -14.87
CA LYS A 20 -3.51 -17.03 -16.14
C LYS A 20 -2.76 -15.76 -16.50
N ILE A 21 -1.49 -15.92 -16.85
CA ILE A 21 -0.66 -14.82 -17.37
C ILE A 21 -0.72 -14.80 -18.90
N ASN A 22 -1.21 -13.69 -19.45
CA ASN A 22 -1.24 -13.43 -20.89
C ASN A 22 0.07 -12.79 -21.35
N TRP A 23 1.10 -13.62 -21.55
CA TRP A 23 2.46 -13.18 -21.86
C TRP A 23 2.59 -12.28 -23.09
N ASP A 24 1.71 -12.44 -24.07
CA ASP A 24 1.67 -11.63 -25.29
C ASP A 24 1.09 -10.23 -25.08
N ASN A 25 0.45 -9.96 -23.94
CA ASN A 25 -0.05 -8.64 -23.60
C ASN A 25 0.96 -7.84 -22.76
N ILE A 26 2.04 -8.46 -22.28
CA ILE A 26 3.03 -7.81 -21.41
C ILE A 26 4.02 -6.97 -22.23
N LEU A 27 4.38 -5.79 -21.72
CA LEU A 27 5.43 -4.93 -22.27
C LEU A 27 6.76 -5.69 -22.45
N PRO A 28 7.45 -5.53 -23.60
CA PRO A 28 8.80 -6.08 -23.76
C PRO A 28 9.72 -5.64 -22.61
N GLY A 29 10.46 -6.59 -22.03
CA GLY A 29 11.33 -6.35 -20.87
C GLY A 29 10.65 -6.45 -19.49
N MET A 30 9.31 -6.51 -19.42
CA MET A 30 8.57 -6.57 -18.15
C MET A 30 8.12 -7.98 -17.75
N LYS A 31 8.46 -9.01 -18.53
CA LYS A 31 8.06 -10.40 -18.24
C LYS A 31 8.52 -10.87 -16.86
N SER A 32 9.69 -10.45 -16.40
CA SER A 32 10.22 -10.82 -15.08
C SER A 32 9.39 -10.29 -13.90
N GLN A 33 8.55 -9.27 -14.11
CA GLN A 33 7.60 -8.79 -13.08
C GLN A 33 6.50 -9.82 -12.75
N PHE A 34 6.38 -10.86 -13.56
CA PHE A 34 5.42 -11.95 -13.41
C PHE A 34 6.12 -13.26 -13.04
N ASP A 35 7.40 -13.25 -12.68
CA ASP A 35 8.09 -14.46 -12.25
C ASP A 35 7.47 -15.00 -10.94
N LYS A 36 7.41 -16.34 -10.83
CA LYS A 36 7.01 -16.99 -9.58
C LYS A 36 8.16 -16.94 -8.59
N ILE A 37 7.82 -16.80 -7.33
CA ILE A 37 8.77 -17.02 -6.25
C ILE A 37 8.90 -18.53 -6.04
N SER A 38 10.13 -18.97 -5.83
CA SER A 38 10.40 -20.36 -5.50
C SER A 38 9.61 -20.76 -4.25
N ALA A 39 8.95 -21.93 -4.29
CA ALA A 39 8.22 -22.47 -3.15
C ALA A 39 9.10 -22.61 -1.89
N VAL A 40 10.42 -22.75 -2.04
CA VAL A 40 11.38 -22.82 -0.93
C VAL A 40 11.52 -21.46 -0.21
N LEU A 41 11.33 -20.37 -0.94
CA LEU A 41 11.43 -19.00 -0.42
C LEU A 41 10.08 -18.43 0.01
N GLN A 42 8.99 -19.17 -0.24
CA GLN A 42 7.63 -18.70 0.00
C GLN A 42 6.90 -19.61 0.98
N ASP A 43 6.60 -19.08 2.15
CA ASP A 43 5.67 -19.69 3.09
C ASP A 43 4.24 -19.21 2.78
N LEU A 44 3.40 -20.12 2.30
CA LEU A 44 1.97 -19.85 2.07
C LEU A 44 1.17 -19.78 3.38
N GLN A 45 1.77 -20.19 4.50
CA GLN A 45 1.18 -20.20 5.84
C GLN A 45 -0.13 -21.01 5.93
N GLY A 46 -0.33 -21.93 4.98
CA GLY A 46 -1.55 -22.73 4.81
C GLY A 46 -2.76 -21.91 4.35
N GLU A 47 -2.55 -20.71 3.81
CA GLU A 47 -3.63 -19.81 3.38
C GLU A 47 -3.93 -19.92 1.88
N ASN A 48 -5.22 -19.81 1.56
CA ASN A 48 -5.72 -19.83 0.18
C ASN A 48 -5.19 -18.63 -0.62
N TYR A 49 -5.31 -18.72 -1.95
CA TYR A 49 -5.04 -17.59 -2.84
C TYR A 49 -6.06 -16.47 -2.65
N ASP A 50 -5.58 -15.23 -2.54
CA ASP A 50 -6.43 -14.08 -2.25
C ASP A 50 -6.47 -13.06 -3.39
N TYR A 51 -7.50 -13.17 -4.24
CA TYR A 51 -7.76 -12.21 -5.30
C TYR A 51 -8.00 -10.77 -4.81
N LYS A 52 -8.33 -10.58 -3.52
CA LYS A 52 -8.59 -9.27 -2.91
C LYS A 52 -7.41 -8.76 -2.09
N SER A 53 -6.28 -9.46 -2.10
CA SER A 53 -5.08 -9.02 -1.38
C SER A 53 -4.64 -7.65 -1.90
N ILE A 54 -4.21 -6.78 -0.98
CA ILE A 54 -3.58 -5.49 -1.34
C ILE A 54 -2.29 -5.68 -2.14
N MET A 55 -1.75 -6.91 -2.15
CA MET A 55 -0.53 -7.29 -2.84
C MET A 55 -0.78 -7.94 -4.20
N HIS A 56 -2.03 -8.03 -4.65
CA HIS A 56 -2.33 -8.54 -5.98
C HIS A 56 -2.22 -7.42 -7.03
N TYR A 57 -1.55 -7.68 -8.14
CA TYR A 57 -1.56 -6.77 -9.29
C TYR A 57 -2.95 -6.64 -9.92
N ASP A 58 -3.20 -5.49 -10.56
CA ASP A 58 -4.39 -5.31 -11.38
C ASP A 58 -4.30 -6.16 -12.67
N SER A 59 -5.45 -6.39 -13.29
CA SER A 59 -5.56 -7.24 -14.49
C SER A 59 -4.78 -6.71 -15.69
N THR A 60 -4.49 -5.41 -15.74
CA THR A 60 -3.81 -4.73 -16.85
C THR A 60 -2.37 -4.34 -16.53
N ALA A 61 -1.82 -4.80 -15.40
CA ALA A 61 -0.48 -4.46 -14.97
C ALA A 61 0.54 -4.73 -16.08
N PHE A 62 1.39 -3.75 -16.39
CA PHE A 62 2.41 -3.82 -17.46
C PHE A 62 1.86 -4.20 -18.85
N SER A 63 0.59 -3.91 -19.13
CA SER A 63 0.00 -4.17 -20.44
C SER A 63 0.59 -3.27 -21.53
N ARG A 64 0.88 -3.86 -22.69
CA ARG A 64 1.36 -3.15 -23.89
C ARG A 64 0.23 -2.64 -24.78
N ASN A 65 -0.98 -3.14 -24.59
CA ASN A 65 -2.10 -2.95 -25.51
C ASN A 65 -3.44 -2.68 -24.79
N GLY A 66 -3.40 -2.38 -23.49
CA GLY A 66 -4.58 -2.14 -22.65
C GLY A 66 -5.43 -3.38 -22.41
N ARG A 67 -5.00 -4.56 -22.85
CA ARG A 67 -5.67 -5.84 -22.57
C ARG A 67 -5.10 -6.47 -21.31
N ASN A 68 -5.87 -7.38 -20.72
CA ASN A 68 -5.49 -8.06 -19.50
C ASN A 68 -4.18 -8.84 -19.67
N THR A 69 -3.22 -8.59 -18.78
CA THR A 69 -2.02 -9.39 -18.58
C THR A 69 -2.25 -10.50 -17.55
N ILE A 70 -3.21 -10.31 -16.64
CA ILE A 70 -3.65 -11.30 -15.65
C ILE A 70 -5.15 -11.52 -15.79
N GLU A 71 -5.56 -12.79 -15.93
CA GLU A 71 -6.96 -13.21 -15.88
C GLU A 71 -7.13 -14.22 -14.74
N THR A 72 -8.22 -14.11 -13.99
CA THR A 72 -8.54 -15.06 -12.91
C THR A 72 -9.23 -16.29 -13.48
N VAL A 73 -8.92 -17.46 -12.94
CA VAL A 73 -9.64 -18.71 -13.25
C VAL A 73 -11.06 -18.65 -12.70
N GLU A 74 -11.24 -18.05 -11.53
CA GLU A 74 -12.56 -17.81 -10.96
C GLU A 74 -13.26 -16.63 -11.63
N ASN A 75 -14.50 -16.86 -12.10
CA ASN A 75 -15.29 -15.86 -12.80
C ASN A 75 -15.62 -14.67 -11.88
N GLY A 76 -15.50 -13.46 -12.42
CA GLY A 76 -15.86 -12.23 -11.71
C GLY A 76 -14.78 -11.64 -10.80
N PHE A 77 -13.60 -12.28 -10.71
CA PHE A 77 -12.47 -11.73 -9.94
C PHE A 77 -11.45 -10.96 -10.78
N THR A 78 -11.47 -11.08 -12.11
CA THR A 78 -10.51 -10.38 -12.98
C THR A 78 -10.65 -8.86 -12.89
N GLN A 79 -11.85 -8.35 -12.62
CA GLN A 79 -12.11 -6.92 -12.38
C GLN A 79 -11.89 -6.49 -10.92
N VAL A 80 -11.64 -7.45 -10.02
CA VAL A 80 -11.48 -7.21 -8.56
C VAL A 80 -10.01 -7.17 -8.17
N ILE A 81 -9.16 -7.96 -8.84
CA ILE A 81 -7.73 -7.97 -8.56
C ILE A 81 -7.12 -6.58 -8.76
N GLY A 82 -6.24 -6.19 -7.83
CA GLY A 82 -5.55 -4.90 -7.85
C GLY A 82 -6.39 -3.67 -7.54
N THR A 83 -7.67 -3.82 -7.16
CA THR A 83 -8.53 -2.68 -6.77
C THR A 83 -8.60 -2.47 -5.25
N ALA A 84 -7.85 -3.24 -4.47
CA ALA A 84 -7.90 -3.19 -3.00
C ALA A 84 -7.31 -1.88 -2.47
N MET A 85 -8.05 -1.21 -1.57
CA MET A 85 -7.63 0.03 -0.90
C MET A 85 -7.15 -0.18 0.54
N ASP A 86 -7.40 -1.36 1.09
CA ASP A 86 -7.04 -1.75 2.46
C ASP A 86 -6.66 -3.24 2.49
N LEU A 87 -6.07 -3.68 3.61
CA LEU A 87 -5.72 -5.08 3.86
C LEU A 87 -6.96 -5.97 3.77
N SER A 88 -6.84 -7.07 3.03
CA SER A 88 -7.87 -8.09 3.06
C SER A 88 -7.91 -8.78 4.44
N PRO A 89 -9.01 -9.47 4.80
CA PRO A 89 -9.03 -10.32 5.97
C PRO A 89 -7.90 -11.36 5.97
N LEU A 90 -7.52 -11.88 4.79
CA LEU A 90 -6.46 -12.87 4.67
C LEU A 90 -5.07 -12.25 4.81
N ASP A 91 -4.86 -11.03 4.31
CA ASP A 91 -3.63 -10.27 4.54
C ASP A 91 -3.38 -10.09 6.05
N ILE A 92 -4.43 -9.72 6.80
CA ILE A 92 -4.35 -9.56 8.25
C ILE A 92 -4.01 -10.89 8.94
N VAL A 93 -4.63 -12.00 8.52
CA VAL A 93 -4.32 -13.33 9.07
C VAL A 93 -2.88 -13.72 8.78
N LYS A 94 -2.43 -13.56 7.52
CA LYS A 94 -1.05 -13.85 7.10
C LYS A 94 -0.03 -13.04 7.89
N ILE A 95 -0.26 -11.73 8.10
CA ILE A 95 0.62 -10.88 8.91
C ILE A 95 0.65 -11.37 10.36
N ASN A 96 -0.52 -11.64 10.95
CA ASN A 96 -0.61 -12.09 12.34
C ASN A 96 0.08 -13.44 12.56
N LYS A 97 -0.03 -14.37 11.60
CA LYS A 97 0.67 -15.66 11.63
C LYS A 97 2.19 -15.45 11.56
N LEU A 98 2.67 -14.66 10.60
CA LEU A 98 4.10 -14.41 10.39
C LEU A 98 4.77 -13.79 11.63
N TYR A 99 4.09 -12.86 12.30
CA TYR A 99 4.62 -12.18 13.50
C TYR A 99 4.13 -12.76 14.83
N SER A 100 3.44 -13.92 14.81
CA SER A 100 2.88 -14.55 16.01
C SER A 100 2.01 -13.60 16.87
N CYS A 101 1.28 -12.71 16.21
CA CYS A 101 0.39 -11.76 16.87
C CYS A 101 -0.74 -12.51 17.56
N LYS A 102 -0.85 -12.36 18.88
CA LYS A 102 -2.00 -12.88 19.63
C LYS A 102 -3.20 -12.02 19.31
N THR A 103 -4.19 -12.58 18.63
CA THR A 103 -5.49 -11.92 18.48
C THR A 103 -6.07 -11.71 19.87
N LYS A 104 -6.12 -10.47 20.36
CA LYS A 104 -6.99 -10.15 21.49
C LYS A 104 -8.40 -10.47 20.99
N LYS A 105 -9.05 -11.49 21.57
CA LYS A 105 -10.48 -11.72 21.32
C LYS A 105 -11.14 -10.38 21.56
N LYS A 106 -11.77 -9.79 20.53
CA LYS A 106 -12.71 -8.72 20.80
C LYS A 106 -13.76 -9.36 21.69
N GLU A 107 -13.76 -8.99 22.98
CA GLU A 107 -14.91 -9.26 23.82
C GLU A 107 -16.13 -8.76 23.03
N LYS A 108 -17.19 -9.55 23.02
CA LYS A 108 -18.44 -9.17 22.37
C LYS A 108 -18.89 -7.87 23.04
N VAL A 109 -18.54 -6.74 22.44
CA VAL A 109 -19.16 -5.46 22.79
C VAL A 109 -20.63 -5.69 22.47
N LYS A 110 -21.46 -5.71 23.51
CA LYS A 110 -22.91 -5.81 23.38
C LYS A 110 -23.36 -4.79 22.32
N PRO A 111 -24.36 -5.11 21.48
CA PRO A 111 -24.81 -4.16 20.48
C PRO A 111 -25.23 -2.88 21.21
N ALA A 112 -24.50 -1.79 20.99
CA ALA A 112 -24.99 -0.48 21.37
C ALA A 112 -26.22 -0.23 20.52
N THR A 113 -27.33 -0.02 21.21
CA THR A 113 -28.64 0.33 20.66
C THR A 113 -28.51 1.42 19.60
N THR A 114 -29.31 1.23 18.55
CA THR A 114 -29.50 2.11 17.41
C THR A 114 -29.54 3.58 17.80
N GLU A 115 -28.56 4.36 17.35
CA GLU A 115 -28.77 5.78 17.05
C GLU A 115 -28.46 6.02 15.57
N GLU A 116 -29.35 6.79 14.94
CA GLU A 116 -29.31 7.23 13.56
C GLU A 116 -28.02 7.97 13.19
N PRO A 117 -27.68 8.04 11.89
CA PRO A 117 -26.41 8.58 11.41
C PRO A 117 -26.31 10.08 11.71
N HIS A 118 -25.53 10.44 12.74
CA HIS A 118 -25.03 11.80 12.86
C HIS A 118 -24.02 12.07 11.74
N GLN A 119 -24.48 12.90 10.80
CA GLN A 119 -23.66 13.56 9.80
C GLN A 119 -22.47 14.26 10.49
N LEU A 120 -21.25 13.87 10.12
CA LEU A 120 -20.07 14.68 10.40
C LEU A 120 -20.11 15.92 9.48
N ILE A 121 -20.86 16.92 9.92
CA ILE A 121 -20.75 18.28 9.44
C ILE A 121 -19.38 18.82 9.92
N PRO A 122 -18.61 19.53 9.08
CA PRO A 122 -17.37 20.16 9.50
C PRO A 122 -17.63 21.15 10.64
N GLN A 123 -17.06 20.91 11.82
CA GLN A 123 -17.05 21.94 12.85
C GLN A 123 -16.05 23.02 12.45
N VAL A 124 -16.63 24.13 12.00
CA VAL A 124 -16.01 25.45 11.92
C VAL A 124 -15.52 25.79 13.33
N VAL A 125 -14.20 25.72 13.54
CA VAL A 125 -13.56 26.37 14.68
C VAL A 125 -13.03 27.71 14.19
N ASP A 126 -13.76 28.73 14.63
CA ASP A 126 -13.46 30.15 14.70
C ASP A 126 -12.25 30.70 13.94
N LYS A 127 -12.57 31.48 12.90
CA LYS A 127 -11.71 32.57 12.46
C LYS A 127 -11.60 33.58 13.60
N ASN A 128 -10.45 33.63 14.26
CA ASN A 128 -9.84 34.86 14.78
C ASN A 128 -8.46 34.55 15.38
N SER A 129 -7.44 34.45 14.51
CA SER A 129 -6.17 35.16 14.67
C SER A 129 -5.28 34.86 13.47
N VAL A 130 -4.89 35.93 12.80
CA VAL A 130 -3.88 35.97 11.74
C VAL A 130 -2.53 35.57 12.34
N ASP A 131 -1.90 34.50 11.83
CA ASP A 131 -0.45 34.46 11.69
C ASP A 131 -0.05 33.57 10.50
N SER A 132 0.61 34.22 9.55
CA SER A 132 1.14 33.61 8.33
C SER A 132 2.45 32.91 8.69
N GLY A 133 2.39 31.60 8.94
CA GLY A 133 3.59 30.78 9.17
C GLY A 133 3.29 29.30 9.13
N GLU A 134 3.34 28.70 7.93
CA GLU A 134 3.19 27.26 7.73
C GLU A 134 4.31 26.52 8.49
N LYS A 135 4.01 26.00 9.69
CA LYS A 135 4.98 25.27 10.50
C LYS A 135 5.34 23.97 9.79
N CYS A 136 6.59 23.85 9.38
CA CYS A 136 7.12 22.61 8.83
C CYS A 136 7.21 21.54 9.93
N VAL A 137 6.39 20.51 9.81
CA VAL A 137 6.34 19.37 10.73
C VAL A 137 6.33 18.07 9.95
N ASP A 138 6.83 17.00 10.56
CA ASP A 138 6.69 15.65 10.00
C ASP A 138 5.25 15.15 10.19
N HIS A 139 4.73 14.45 9.18
CA HIS A 139 3.38 13.88 9.23
C HIS A 139 3.34 12.54 9.97
N PHE A 140 4.50 11.92 10.22
CA PHE A 140 4.63 10.66 10.93
C PHE A 140 5.71 10.73 12.02
N ALA A 141 5.43 10.09 13.16
CA ALA A 141 6.37 10.04 14.30
C ALA A 141 7.65 9.26 13.99
N ASP A 142 7.61 8.32 13.04
CA ASP A 142 8.75 7.45 12.70
C ASP A 142 9.71 8.06 11.68
N CYS A 143 9.47 9.29 11.22
CA CYS A 143 10.34 9.98 10.26
C CYS A 143 11.84 9.94 10.62
N PRO A 144 12.26 10.09 11.90
CA PRO A 144 13.67 9.97 12.30
C PRO A 144 14.30 8.61 11.97
N HIS A 145 13.54 7.52 12.02
CA HIS A 145 14.03 6.18 11.68
C HIS A 145 14.31 6.03 10.18
N PHE A 146 13.61 6.81 9.36
CA PHE A 146 13.73 6.82 7.90
C PHE A 146 14.65 7.92 7.37
N ALA A 147 15.37 8.64 8.23
CA ALA A 147 16.24 9.75 7.83
C ALA A 147 17.29 9.37 6.77
N GLN A 148 17.74 8.11 6.74
CA GLN A 148 18.67 7.60 5.71
C GLN A 148 18.10 7.65 4.27
N TYR A 149 16.77 7.71 4.11
CA TYR A 149 16.10 7.74 2.82
C TYR A 149 15.96 9.16 2.26
N CYS A 150 16.22 10.20 3.05
CA CYS A 150 16.14 11.60 2.61
C CYS A 150 17.05 11.90 1.41
N THR A 151 18.17 11.17 1.26
CA THR A 151 19.15 11.36 0.17
C THR A 151 18.99 10.38 -0.98
N ARG A 152 18.06 9.41 -0.88
CA ARG A 152 17.84 8.40 -1.92
C ARG A 152 16.85 8.92 -2.96
N ALA A 153 17.28 8.98 -4.22
CA ALA A 153 16.45 9.47 -5.32
C ALA A 153 15.09 8.76 -5.43
N SER A 154 15.06 7.44 -5.15
CA SER A 154 13.83 6.63 -5.17
C SER A 154 12.81 7.02 -4.08
N PHE A 155 13.27 7.61 -2.98
CA PHE A 155 12.43 7.98 -1.84
C PHE A 155 12.25 9.49 -1.68
N PHE A 156 12.90 10.28 -2.53
CA PHE A 156 12.93 11.75 -2.45
C PHE A 156 11.53 12.36 -2.33
N PHE A 157 10.59 11.97 -3.19
CA PHE A 157 9.22 12.50 -3.17
C PHE A 157 8.44 12.11 -1.91
N VAL A 158 8.57 10.84 -1.49
CA VAL A 158 7.91 10.32 -0.29
C VAL A 158 8.42 11.05 0.95
N MET A 159 9.74 11.11 1.09
CA MET A 159 10.40 11.76 2.23
C MET A 159 10.13 13.26 2.26
N LYS A 160 10.06 13.92 1.10
CA LYS A 160 9.69 15.34 0.98
C LYS A 160 8.25 15.63 1.38
N SER A 161 7.30 14.76 1.04
CA SER A 161 5.87 14.99 1.31
C SER A 161 5.47 14.62 2.74
N TYR A 162 6.07 13.59 3.31
CA TYR A 162 5.63 13.03 4.59
C TYR A 162 6.58 13.31 5.76
N CYS A 163 7.87 13.49 5.47
CA CYS A 163 8.90 13.81 6.47
C CYS A 163 9.66 15.09 6.12
N PRO A 164 8.97 16.21 5.78
CA PRO A 164 9.64 17.43 5.32
C PRO A 164 10.54 18.06 6.40
N PHE A 165 10.23 17.87 7.68
CA PHE A 165 11.06 18.41 8.76
C PHE A 165 12.32 17.56 8.95
N THR A 166 12.16 16.24 9.10
CA THR A 166 13.30 15.30 9.22
C THR A 166 14.24 15.39 8.02
N CYS A 167 13.71 15.54 6.81
CA CYS A 167 14.51 15.63 5.59
C CYS A 167 14.88 17.05 5.15
N LYS A 168 14.53 18.08 5.95
CA LYS A 168 14.82 19.49 5.66
C LYS A 168 14.30 19.93 4.28
N HIS A 169 13.10 19.46 3.92
CA HIS A 169 12.41 19.75 2.66
C HIS A 169 11.23 20.72 2.81
N CYS A 170 11.16 21.42 3.94
CA CYS A 170 10.17 22.46 4.21
C CYS A 170 10.03 23.45 3.04
N PRO A 171 8.83 23.62 2.46
CA PRO A 171 8.61 24.66 1.46
C PRO A 171 8.71 26.04 2.13
N GLY A 172 9.83 26.72 1.91
CA GLY A 172 10.11 28.04 2.52
C GLY A 172 11.57 28.47 2.45
N ASP A 173 12.52 27.53 2.38
CA ASP A 173 13.96 27.84 2.33
C ASP A 173 14.53 27.97 0.90
N ARG A 174 13.97 28.89 0.11
CA ARG A 174 14.72 29.51 -0.99
C ARG A 174 15.08 30.95 -0.63
N LYS A 175 16.05 31.13 0.26
CA LYS A 175 16.80 32.39 0.25
C LYS A 175 17.65 32.43 -1.02
N LEU A 176 17.31 33.39 -1.87
CA LEU A 176 18.04 33.84 -3.05
C LEU A 176 19.56 33.77 -2.84
N LYS A 177 20.26 32.88 -3.56
CA LYS A 177 21.62 33.18 -4.01
C LYS A 177 21.50 34.09 -5.23
N LYS A 178 21.46 35.41 -5.00
CA LYS A 178 21.93 36.39 -5.97
C LYS A 178 23.40 36.66 -5.62
N SER A 179 24.30 36.04 -6.39
CA SER A 179 25.71 36.41 -6.43
C SER A 179 25.81 37.62 -7.36
N GLY A 180 25.89 38.81 -6.79
CA GLY A 180 26.39 40.04 -7.39
C GLY A 180 27.42 40.61 -6.44
#